data_AF-A0A2D5EP95-F1
#
_entry.id   AF-A0A2D5EP95-F1
#
_cell.length_a   1.000
_cell.length_b   1.000
_cell.length_c   1.000
_cell.angle_alpha   90.00
_cell.angle_beta   90.00
_cell.angle_gamma   90.00
#
_symmetry.space_group_name_H-M   'P 1'
#
loop_
_entity.id
_entity.type
_entity.pdbx_description
1 polymer ?
#
loop_
_entity_poly.entity_id
_entity_poly.type
_entity_poly.pdbx_seq_one_letter_code
_entity_poly.pdbx_strand_id
1 'polypeptide(L)'
;MADPNSRPFLVVTALLDSGARPAMLTTSHGDAMEHAYLASAAHDVAGLDLVELPVSPAAFDALRKALSLAPETVALYDLFPLAAHLDGAVRKVAGQFLAAEAVWTLEEQGLLGGVPLNVRLDLPKGWDKDPKAVHGRLVEAKALDLSPEGIETFKAVKQAWDAKRAG
;
A
#
# COMPACT_ATOMS: atom_id res chain seq x y z
N MET A 1 15.72 -15.18 -22.36
CA MET A 1 15.15 -13.87 -21.99
C MET A 1 14.83 -13.96 -20.51
N ALA A 2 15.23 -12.98 -19.69
CA ALA A 2 14.81 -12.92 -18.30
C ALA A 2 13.28 -12.75 -18.25
N ASP A 3 12.61 -13.49 -17.38
CA ASP A 3 11.17 -13.37 -17.18
C ASP A 3 10.87 -11.96 -16.63
N PRO A 4 10.10 -11.09 -17.32
CA PRO A 4 9.79 -9.75 -16.82
C PRO A 4 9.08 -9.77 -15.45
N ASN A 5 8.47 -10.90 -15.07
CA ASN A 5 7.79 -11.07 -13.78
C ASN A 5 8.74 -11.55 -12.66
N SER A 6 10.05 -11.71 -12.94
CA SER A 6 11.09 -12.00 -11.92
C SER A 6 11.49 -10.77 -11.09
N ARG A 7 11.24 -9.55 -11.61
CA ARG A 7 11.61 -8.30 -10.97
C ARG A 7 10.34 -7.61 -10.47
N PRO A 8 9.95 -7.76 -9.20
CA PRO A 8 8.72 -7.14 -8.71
C PRO A 8 8.85 -5.62 -8.77
N PHE A 9 7.75 -4.94 -9.10
CA PHE A 9 7.61 -3.51 -8.86
C PHE A 9 7.09 -3.32 -7.44
N LEU A 10 7.76 -2.54 -6.62
CA LEU A 10 7.38 -2.35 -5.23
C LEU A 10 6.44 -1.16 -5.09
N VAL A 11 5.43 -1.30 -4.24
CA VAL A 11 4.56 -0.18 -3.86
C VAL A 11 4.54 -0.06 -2.35
N VAL A 12 4.98 1.11 -1.86
CA VAL A 12 4.74 1.55 -0.49
C VAL A 12 3.34 2.15 -0.45
N THR A 13 2.40 1.43 0.14
CA THR A 13 1.05 1.96 0.33
C THR A 13 1.03 2.83 1.59
N ALA A 14 0.25 3.90 1.57
CA ALA A 14 0.16 4.88 2.65
C ALA A 14 -1.29 5.19 2.95
N LEU A 15 -1.85 4.54 3.96
CA LEU A 15 -3.14 4.96 4.51
C LEU A 15 -2.90 6.18 5.39
N LEU A 16 -3.38 7.35 5.00
CA LEU A 16 -2.98 8.61 5.66
C LEU A 16 -4.16 9.44 6.16
N ASP A 17 -3.92 10.18 7.24
CA ASP A 17 -4.84 11.16 7.79
C ASP A 17 -4.93 12.39 6.88
N SER A 18 -6.08 12.58 6.22
CA SER A 18 -6.33 13.75 5.36
C SER A 18 -6.30 15.09 6.11
N GLY A 19 -6.36 15.08 7.44
CA GLY A 19 -6.24 16.26 8.29
C GLY A 19 -4.81 16.55 8.79
N ALA A 20 -3.85 15.68 8.49
CA ALA A 20 -2.47 15.86 8.94
C ALA A 20 -1.80 17.08 8.28
N ARG A 21 -0.87 17.69 9.02
CA ARG A 21 -0.09 18.82 8.48
C ARG A 21 0.82 18.32 7.35
N PRO A 22 0.89 19.01 6.20
CA PRO A 22 1.71 18.56 5.06
C PRO A 22 3.17 18.27 5.42
N ALA A 23 3.79 19.07 6.28
CA ALA A 23 5.17 18.86 6.72
C ALA A 23 5.37 17.54 7.49
N MET A 24 4.39 17.12 8.30
CA MET A 24 4.44 15.84 9.00
C MET A 24 4.31 14.68 8.00
N LEU A 25 3.39 14.79 7.04
CA LEU A 25 3.23 13.79 5.98
C LEU A 25 4.49 13.67 5.13
N THR A 26 5.11 14.77 4.70
CA THR A 26 6.36 14.75 3.93
C THR A 26 7.49 14.03 4.67
N THR A 27 7.63 14.30 5.97
CA THR A 27 8.66 13.65 6.79
C THR A 27 8.37 12.15 6.90
N SER A 28 7.13 11.81 7.24
CA SER A 28 6.66 10.43 7.35
C SER A 28 6.80 9.64 6.03
N HIS A 29 6.53 10.26 4.89
CA HIS A 29 6.78 9.68 3.56
C HIS A 29 8.26 9.49 3.28
N GLY A 30 9.09 10.47 3.63
CA GLY A 30 10.54 10.38 3.50
C GLY A 30 11.10 9.17 4.24
N ASP A 31 10.72 9.00 5.51
CA ASP A 31 11.17 7.89 6.35
C ASP A 31 10.73 6.53 5.78
N ALA A 32 9.47 6.42 5.35
CA ALA A 32 8.94 5.21 4.73
C ALA A 32 9.64 4.89 3.40
N MET A 33 9.88 5.88 2.56
CA MET A 33 10.55 5.68 1.27
C MET A 33 12.02 5.33 1.44
N GLU A 34 12.76 6.03 2.30
CA GLU A 34 14.14 5.70 2.63
C GLU A 34 14.25 4.25 3.11
N HIS A 35 13.35 3.86 4.00
CA HIS A 35 13.32 2.50 4.50
C HIS A 35 13.05 1.47 3.38
N ALA A 36 12.12 1.75 2.46
CA ALA A 36 11.82 0.84 1.36
C ALA A 36 13.00 0.74 0.37
N TYR A 37 13.70 1.85 0.13
CA TYR A 37 14.95 1.85 -0.65
C TYR A 37 16.03 1.01 0.01
N LEU A 38 16.25 1.16 1.32
CA LEU A 38 17.24 0.36 2.05
C LEU A 38 16.88 -1.14 2.05
N ALA A 39 15.60 -1.47 2.25
CA ALA A 39 15.13 -2.86 2.23
C ALA A 39 15.25 -3.53 0.86
N SER A 40 15.20 -2.75 -0.23
CA SER A 40 15.30 -3.25 -1.61
C SER A 40 16.69 -3.12 -2.24
N ALA A 41 17.65 -2.45 -1.58
CA ALA A 41 18.94 -2.09 -2.18
C ALA A 41 19.78 -3.27 -2.70
N ALA A 42 19.64 -4.45 -2.08
CA ALA A 42 20.37 -5.66 -2.46
C ALA A 42 19.61 -6.58 -3.44
N HIS A 43 18.44 -6.16 -3.91
CA HIS A 43 17.50 -6.99 -4.66
C HIS A 43 17.19 -6.39 -6.03
N ASP A 44 16.97 -7.24 -7.03
CA ASP A 44 16.61 -6.79 -8.37
C ASP A 44 15.10 -6.52 -8.47
N VAL A 45 14.74 -5.25 -8.38
CA VAL A 45 13.35 -4.76 -8.44
C VAL A 45 13.14 -3.87 -9.65
N ALA A 46 11.92 -3.87 -10.20
CA ALA A 46 11.61 -3.09 -11.40
C ALA A 46 11.42 -1.59 -11.12
N GLY A 47 11.11 -1.23 -9.89
CA GLY A 47 10.87 0.13 -9.46
C GLY A 47 10.17 0.19 -8.11
N LEU A 48 9.93 1.40 -7.64
CA LEU A 48 9.33 1.66 -6.34
C LEU A 48 8.48 2.94 -6.40
N ASP A 49 7.21 2.83 -6.04
CA ASP A 49 6.27 3.96 -5.96
C ASP A 49 5.70 4.10 -4.54
N LEU A 50 5.33 5.32 -4.14
CA LEU A 50 4.48 5.57 -2.96
C LEU A 50 3.06 5.84 -3.43
N VAL A 51 2.10 5.13 -2.83
CA VAL A 51 0.68 5.22 -3.19
C VAL A 51 -0.15 5.59 -1.97
N GLU A 52 -0.72 6.78 -2.02
CA GLU A 52 -1.54 7.34 -0.94
C GLU A 52 -3.01 6.91 -1.04
N LEU A 53 -3.57 6.61 0.12
CA LEU A 53 -4.99 6.41 0.34
C LEU A 53 -5.44 7.31 1.52
N PRO A 54 -5.95 8.52 1.23
CA PRO A 54 -6.40 9.42 2.29
C PRO A 54 -7.72 8.91 2.90
N VAL A 55 -7.79 8.94 4.24
CA VAL A 55 -9.02 8.69 4.99
C VAL A 55 -9.38 9.90 5.86
N SER A 56 -10.64 9.96 6.29
CA SER A 56 -11.08 11.06 7.16
C SER A 56 -10.32 11.05 8.50
N PRO A 57 -10.11 12.22 9.14
CA PRO A 57 -9.38 12.27 10.42
C PRO A 57 -10.04 11.43 11.51
N ALA A 58 -11.37 11.37 11.53
CA ALA A 58 -12.11 10.53 12.48
C ALA A 58 -11.83 9.03 12.27
N ALA A 59 -11.78 8.59 11.01
CA ALA A 59 -11.48 7.21 10.67
C ALA A 59 -10.01 6.86 10.98
N PHE A 60 -9.08 7.78 10.71
CA PHE A 60 -7.67 7.59 11.07
C PHE A 60 -7.45 7.57 12.59
N ASP A 61 -8.17 8.41 13.36
CA ASP A 61 -8.14 8.37 14.82
C ASP A 61 -8.68 7.04 15.38
N ALA A 62 -9.74 6.48 14.78
CA ALA A 62 -10.23 5.15 15.13
C ALA A 62 -9.19 4.06 14.84
N LEU A 63 -8.51 4.12 13.68
CA LEU A 63 -7.41 3.21 13.34
C LEU A 63 -6.25 3.31 14.33
N ARG A 64 -5.84 4.54 14.69
CA ARG A 64 -4.78 4.75 15.70
C ARG A 64 -5.12 4.12 17.03
N LYS A 65 -6.35 4.28 17.50
CA LYS A 65 -6.82 3.66 18.75
C LYS A 65 -6.85 2.14 18.66
N ALA A 66 -7.42 1.60 17.58
CA ALA A 66 -7.53 0.15 17.35
C ALA A 66 -6.16 -0.54 17.32
N LEU A 67 -5.15 0.13 16.75
CA LEU A 67 -3.80 -0.40 16.59
C LEU A 67 -2.82 0.07 17.68
N SER A 68 -3.30 0.80 18.70
CA SER A 68 -2.47 1.35 19.79
C SER A 68 -1.27 2.19 19.29
N LEU A 69 -1.50 2.99 18.25
CA LEU A 69 -0.49 3.81 17.60
C LEU A 69 -0.29 5.13 18.34
N ALA A 70 0.88 5.73 18.16
CA ALA A 70 1.22 6.99 18.80
C ALA A 70 0.36 8.17 18.25
N PRO A 71 0.06 9.19 19.07
CA PRO A 71 -0.77 10.33 18.65
C PRO A 71 -0.22 11.10 17.44
N GLU A 72 1.09 11.11 17.26
CA GLU A 72 1.80 11.77 16.16
C GLU A 72 1.85 10.95 14.87
N THR A 73 1.42 9.69 14.88
CA THR A 73 1.30 8.90 13.66
C THR A 73 0.29 9.54 12.71
N VAL A 74 0.70 9.85 11.48
CA VAL A 74 -0.15 10.50 10.46
C VAL A 74 -0.42 9.62 9.24
N ALA A 75 0.28 8.49 9.14
CA ALA A 75 0.09 7.51 8.08
C ALA A 75 0.52 6.11 8.52
N LEU A 76 -0.09 5.10 7.91
CA LEU A 76 0.28 3.70 8.04
C LEU A 76 0.80 3.21 6.70
N TYR A 77 2.04 2.74 6.75
CA TYR A 77 2.72 2.23 5.58
C TYR A 77 2.71 0.71 5.55
N ASP A 78 2.63 0.14 4.37
CA ASP A 78 3.01 -1.24 4.13
C ASP A 78 3.61 -1.39 2.73
N LEU A 79 4.28 -2.52 2.48
CA LEU A 79 5.01 -2.78 1.25
C LEU A 79 4.42 -4.00 0.54
N PHE A 80 4.06 -3.82 -0.73
CA PHE A 80 3.49 -4.87 -1.57
C PHE A 80 4.23 -4.99 -2.90
N PRO A 81 4.21 -6.18 -3.52
CA PRO A 81 4.72 -6.36 -4.86
C PRO A 81 3.61 -6.20 -5.89
N LEU A 82 3.96 -5.68 -7.05
CA LEU A 82 3.13 -5.64 -8.25
C LEU A 82 3.93 -6.16 -9.45
N ALA A 83 3.23 -6.62 -10.48
CA ALA A 83 3.85 -6.99 -11.75
C ALA A 83 4.46 -5.77 -12.45
N ALA A 84 5.67 -5.92 -12.99
CA ALA A 84 6.46 -4.82 -13.56
C ALA A 84 5.85 -4.21 -14.83
N HIS A 85 5.00 -4.94 -15.56
CA HIS A 85 4.38 -4.47 -16.80
C HIS A 85 3.23 -3.49 -16.57
N LEU A 86 2.73 -3.35 -15.34
CA LEU A 86 1.62 -2.45 -15.05
C LEU A 86 2.01 -1.00 -15.31
N ASP A 87 1.13 -0.24 -15.95
CA ASP A 87 1.30 1.21 -16.05
C ASP A 87 1.10 1.91 -14.69
N GLY A 88 1.51 3.18 -14.60
CA GLY A 88 1.46 3.93 -13.34
C GLY A 88 0.03 4.14 -12.80
N ALA A 89 -0.98 4.23 -13.66
CA ALA A 89 -2.36 4.44 -13.22
C ALA A 89 -2.93 3.16 -12.60
N VAL A 90 -2.67 2.00 -13.21
CA VAL A 90 -3.07 0.70 -12.66
C VAL A 90 -2.29 0.38 -11.39
N ARG A 91 -0.99 0.69 -11.32
CA ARG A 91 -0.20 0.54 -10.08
C ARG A 91 -0.77 1.38 -8.94
N LYS A 92 -1.16 2.62 -9.22
CA LYS A 92 -1.81 3.49 -8.23
C LYS A 92 -3.11 2.88 -7.71
N VAL A 93 -3.99 2.41 -8.59
CA VAL A 93 -5.25 1.75 -8.15
C VAL A 93 -4.96 0.49 -7.37
N ALA A 94 -4.01 -0.35 -7.81
CA ALA A 94 -3.64 -1.57 -7.10
C ALA A 94 -3.12 -1.27 -5.69
N GLY A 95 -2.22 -0.29 -5.53
CA GLY A 95 -1.72 0.12 -4.23
C GLY A 95 -2.82 0.68 -3.31
N GLN A 96 -3.74 1.48 -3.85
CA GLN A 96 -4.88 1.97 -3.08
C GLN A 96 -5.83 0.85 -2.70
N PHE A 97 -6.07 -0.13 -3.58
CA PHE A 97 -6.91 -1.29 -3.29
C PHE A 97 -6.30 -2.15 -2.19
N LEU A 98 -4.98 -2.41 -2.23
CA LEU A 98 -4.26 -3.16 -1.20
C LEU A 98 -4.32 -2.45 0.17
N ALA A 99 -4.15 -1.13 0.21
CA ALA A 99 -4.35 -0.37 1.45
C ALA A 99 -5.81 -0.40 1.94
N ALA A 100 -6.77 -0.35 1.02
CA ALA A 100 -8.19 -0.42 1.33
C ALA A 100 -8.60 -1.78 1.90
N GLU A 101 -8.01 -2.87 1.41
CA GLU A 101 -8.32 -4.24 1.85
C GLU A 101 -7.97 -4.47 3.33
N ALA A 102 -6.80 -4.01 3.76
CA ALA A 102 -6.40 -4.05 5.17
C ALA A 102 -7.39 -3.28 6.06
N VAL A 103 -7.91 -2.18 5.54
CA VAL A 103 -8.85 -1.28 6.21
C VAL A 103 -10.25 -1.88 6.30
N TRP A 104 -10.77 -2.44 5.20
CA TRP A 104 -12.04 -3.15 5.18
C TRP A 104 -12.02 -4.36 6.12
N THR A 105 -10.91 -5.07 6.19
CA THR A 105 -10.73 -6.20 7.12
C THR A 105 -10.90 -5.75 8.58
N LEU A 106 -10.35 -4.59 8.96
CA LEU A 106 -10.51 -4.04 10.32
C LEU A 106 -11.96 -3.58 10.60
N GLU A 107 -12.64 -3.04 9.58
CA GLU A 107 -14.05 -2.66 9.65
C GLU A 107 -14.96 -3.87 9.85
N GLU A 108 -14.76 -4.94 9.07
CA GLU A 108 -15.51 -6.20 9.17
C GLU A 108 -15.34 -6.88 10.52
N GLN A 109 -14.16 -6.75 11.13
CA GLN A 109 -13.88 -7.27 12.48
C GLN A 109 -14.49 -6.40 13.60
N GLY A 110 -15.13 -5.26 13.26
CA GLY A 110 -15.74 -4.36 14.24
C GLY A 110 -14.74 -3.59 15.10
N LEU A 111 -13.45 -3.58 14.71
CA LEU A 111 -12.36 -3.00 15.51
C LEU A 111 -12.34 -1.47 15.51
N LEU A 112 -13.19 -0.83 14.70
CA LEU A 112 -13.21 0.62 14.49
C LEU A 112 -14.35 1.33 15.21
N GLY A 113 -15.03 0.63 16.13
CA GLY A 113 -16.04 1.24 17.00
C GLY A 113 -17.22 1.88 16.26
N GLY A 114 -17.56 1.36 15.06
CA GLY A 114 -18.65 1.87 14.23
C GLY A 114 -18.33 3.13 13.42
N VAL A 115 -17.07 3.57 13.37
CA VAL A 115 -16.65 4.67 12.49
C VAL A 115 -16.50 4.16 11.05
N PRO A 116 -17.30 4.64 10.09
CA PRO A 116 -17.17 4.22 8.70
C PRO A 116 -15.92 4.81 8.06
N LEU A 117 -15.07 3.99 7.46
CA LEU A 117 -13.83 4.45 6.83
C LEU A 117 -14.06 5.18 5.51
N ASN A 118 -15.14 4.84 4.80
CA ASN A 118 -15.54 5.45 3.53
C ASN A 118 -14.35 5.66 2.57
N VAL A 119 -13.61 4.59 2.33
CA VAL A 119 -12.43 4.59 1.46
C VAL A 119 -12.82 4.93 0.03
N ARG A 120 -12.09 5.86 -0.61
CA ARG A 120 -12.30 6.24 -2.01
C ARG A 120 -11.03 6.02 -2.82
N LEU A 121 -11.11 5.11 -3.78
CA LEU A 121 -10.05 4.86 -4.75
C LEU A 121 -10.07 5.95 -5.83
N ASP A 122 -8.89 6.37 -6.27
CA ASP A 122 -8.71 7.26 -7.42
C ASP A 122 -8.66 6.43 -8.69
N LEU A 123 -9.85 6.24 -9.28
CA LEU A 123 -10.04 5.31 -10.40
C LEU A 123 -9.90 6.01 -11.75
N PRO A 124 -9.23 5.38 -12.75
CA PRO A 124 -9.19 5.89 -14.11
C PRO A 124 -10.60 6.05 -14.69
N LYS A 125 -10.74 6.99 -15.65
CA LYS A 125 -12.02 7.27 -16.30
C LYS A 125 -12.64 5.99 -16.88
N GLY A 126 -13.90 5.71 -16.55
CA GLY A 126 -14.63 4.55 -17.04
C GLY A 126 -14.40 3.24 -16.27
N TRP A 127 -13.68 3.30 -15.14
CA TRP A 127 -13.67 2.21 -14.15
C TRP A 127 -14.93 2.27 -13.29
N ASP A 128 -15.47 1.10 -12.98
CA ASP A 128 -16.56 0.95 -12.02
C ASP A 128 -16.00 1.21 -10.61
N LYS A 129 -16.81 1.84 -9.76
CA LYS A 129 -16.47 2.13 -8.36
C LYS A 129 -16.73 0.97 -7.43
N ASP A 130 -17.47 -0.06 -7.88
CA ASP A 130 -17.70 -1.27 -7.10
C ASP A 130 -16.37 -2.00 -6.82
N PRO A 131 -16.06 -2.33 -5.54
CA PRO A 131 -14.81 -2.99 -5.18
C PRO A 131 -14.58 -4.32 -5.90
N LYS A 132 -15.63 -5.11 -6.19
CA LYS A 132 -15.48 -6.39 -6.90
C LYS A 132 -15.13 -6.15 -8.37
N ALA A 133 -15.72 -5.14 -8.99
CA ALA A 133 -15.38 -4.75 -10.36
C ALA A 133 -13.94 -4.21 -10.46
N VAL A 134 -13.49 -3.42 -9.49
CA VAL A 134 -12.09 -2.97 -9.39
C VAL A 134 -11.15 -4.16 -9.24
N HIS A 135 -11.45 -5.07 -8.31
CA HIS A 135 -10.66 -6.30 -8.11
C HIS A 135 -10.60 -7.14 -9.39
N GLY A 136 -11.72 -7.34 -10.07
CA GLY A 136 -11.78 -8.04 -11.36
C GLY A 136 -10.84 -7.44 -12.40
N ARG A 137 -10.83 -6.10 -12.53
CA ARG A 137 -9.89 -5.42 -13.45
C ARG A 137 -8.43 -5.56 -13.05
N LEU A 138 -8.11 -5.55 -11.74
CA LEU A 138 -6.75 -5.78 -11.27
C LEU A 138 -6.27 -7.22 -11.54
N VAL A 139 -7.16 -8.20 -11.41
CA VAL A 139 -6.90 -9.60 -11.77
C VAL A 139 -6.70 -9.74 -13.28
N GLU A 140 -7.56 -9.13 -14.11
CA GLU A 140 -7.41 -9.11 -15.56
C GLU A 140 -6.10 -8.45 -16.01
N ALA A 141 -5.71 -7.36 -15.34
CA ALA A 141 -4.44 -6.68 -15.54
C ALA A 141 -3.23 -7.47 -15.02
N LYS A 142 -3.46 -8.61 -14.36
CA LYS A 142 -2.43 -9.47 -13.79
C LYS A 142 -1.57 -8.73 -12.77
N ALA A 143 -2.21 -7.93 -11.91
CA ALA A 143 -1.51 -6.99 -11.02
C ALA A 143 -0.53 -7.68 -10.05
N LEU A 144 -0.82 -8.92 -9.65
CA LEU A 144 0.00 -9.75 -8.76
C LEU A 144 0.60 -10.98 -9.47
N ASP A 145 0.65 -10.99 -10.81
CA ASP A 145 1.25 -12.08 -11.59
C ASP A 145 2.78 -11.97 -11.55
N LEU A 146 3.36 -12.56 -10.51
CA LEU A 146 4.80 -12.63 -10.26
C LEU A 146 5.32 -14.02 -10.57
N SER A 147 6.55 -14.12 -11.06
CA SER A 147 7.22 -15.41 -11.17
C SER A 147 7.60 -15.92 -9.76
N PRO A 148 7.90 -17.22 -9.58
CA PRO A 148 8.39 -17.73 -8.31
C PRO A 148 9.62 -16.98 -7.78
N GLU A 149 10.53 -16.58 -8.67
CA GLU A 149 11.70 -15.77 -8.33
C GLU A 149 11.31 -14.36 -7.85
N GLY A 150 10.33 -13.73 -8.51
CA GLY A 150 9.81 -12.44 -8.08
C GLY A 150 9.13 -12.48 -6.71
N ILE A 151 8.44 -13.59 -6.40
CA ILE A 151 7.84 -13.83 -5.09
C ILE A 151 8.93 -13.96 -4.01
N GLU A 152 9.97 -14.76 -4.25
CA GLU A 152 11.07 -14.92 -3.29
C GLU A 152 11.85 -13.62 -3.09
N THR A 153 12.05 -12.86 -4.16
CA THR A 153 12.64 -11.51 -4.10
C THR A 153 11.81 -10.60 -3.21
N PHE A 154 10.50 -10.54 -3.43
CA PHE A 154 9.62 -9.72 -2.59
C PHE A 154 9.63 -10.18 -1.13
N LYS A 155 9.60 -11.47 -0.84
CA LYS A 155 9.65 -11.98 0.54
C LYS A 155 10.90 -11.51 1.27
N ALA A 156 12.06 -11.54 0.61
CA ALA A 156 13.31 -11.06 1.20
C ALA A 156 13.26 -9.56 1.49
N VAL A 157 12.76 -8.76 0.55
CA VAL A 157 12.58 -7.30 0.74
C VAL A 157 11.58 -7.02 1.87
N LYS A 158 10.44 -7.71 1.90
CA LYS A 158 9.39 -7.56 2.91
C LYS A 158 9.91 -7.93 4.30
N GLN A 159 10.70 -8.99 4.41
CA GLN A 159 11.37 -9.36 5.65
C GLN A 159 12.31 -8.25 6.15
N ALA A 160 13.11 -7.66 5.25
CA ALA A 160 13.99 -6.53 5.60
C ALA A 160 13.20 -5.29 6.03
N TRP A 161 12.09 -5.00 5.35
CA TRP A 161 11.14 -3.94 5.70
C TRP A 161 10.51 -4.16 7.09
N ASP A 162 10.07 -5.38 7.40
CA ASP A 162 9.41 -5.64 8.69
C ASP A 162 10.42 -5.65 9.86
N ALA A 163 11.67 -6.06 9.62
CA ALA A 163 12.70 -6.13 10.65
C ALA A 163 13.02 -4.78 11.31
N LYS A 164 12.99 -3.68 10.55
CA LYS A 164 13.26 -2.33 11.10
C LYS A 164 12.08 -1.76 11.90
N ARG A 165 10.87 -2.31 11.74
CA ARG A 165 9.67 -1.86 12.48
C ARG A 165 9.48 -2.55 13.82
N ALA A 166 10.25 -3.62 14.06
CA ALA A 166 10.24 -4.37 15.32
C ALA A 166 11.31 -3.90 16.34
N GLY A 167 12.14 -2.92 15.96
CA GLY A 167 13.15 -2.29 16.82
C GLY A 167 12.82 -0.84 17.09
#